data_AF-A0A7S4MLU7-F1
#
_entry.id   AF-A0A7S4MLU7-F1
#
_cell.length_a   1.000
_cell.length_b   1.000
_cell.length_c   1.000
_cell.angle_alpha   90.00
_cell.angle_beta   90.00
_cell.angle_gamma   90.00
#
_symmetry.space_group_name_H-M   'P 1'
#
loop_
_entity.id
_entity.type
_entity.pdbx_description
1 polymer ?
#
loop_
_entity_poly.entity_id
_entity_poly.type
_entity_poly.pdbx_seq_one_letter_code
_entity_poly.pdbx_strand_id
1 'polypeptide(L)'
;AQRTAVFNLYRNILRQHQRKLPFDQKALADAYVKKEFRDHRKAAPEYVTGFMKAWDEYLVIIKQQAEPGKDLSEQEIQQLSPEQKLQLERLKEEATRNKQSNE
;
A
#
# COMPACT_ATOMS: atom_id res chain seq x y z
N ALA A 1 -21.50 8.80 -11.57
CA ALA A 1 -20.19 9.47 -11.44
C ALA A 1 -19.25 8.74 -10.45
N GLN A 2 -19.60 8.66 -9.16
CA GLN A 2 -18.70 8.14 -8.12
C GLN A 2 -18.31 6.66 -8.28
N ARG A 3 -19.25 5.76 -8.63
CA ARG A 3 -18.95 4.34 -8.91
C ARG A 3 -17.92 4.15 -10.03
N THR A 4 -18.02 4.96 -11.09
CA THR A 4 -17.09 4.93 -12.23
C THR A 4 -15.70 5.41 -11.81
N ALA A 5 -15.62 6.45 -10.98
CA ALA A 5 -14.36 6.95 -10.44
C ALA A 5 -13.64 5.90 -9.56
N VAL A 6 -14.35 5.28 -8.61
CA VAL A 6 -13.82 4.20 -7.76
C VAL A 6 -13.26 3.06 -8.60
N PHE A 7 -14.01 2.64 -9.62
CA PHE A 7 -13.61 1.54 -10.48
C PHE A 7 -12.39 1.88 -11.36
N ASN A 8 -12.30 3.10 -11.85
CA ASN A 8 -11.14 3.58 -12.60
C ASN A 8 -9.90 3.63 -11.70
N LEU A 9 -10.03 4.12 -10.47
CA LEU A 9 -8.96 4.15 -9.48
C LEU A 9 -8.44 2.74 -9.18
N TYR A 10 -9.34 1.82 -8.85
CA TYR A 10 -9.03 0.41 -8.62
C TYR A 10 -8.24 -0.21 -9.79
N ARG A 11 -8.71 -0.03 -11.03
CA ARG A 11 -8.03 -0.55 -12.22
C ARG A 11 -6.67 0.08 -12.46
N ASN A 12 -6.54 1.37 -12.19
CA ASN A 12 -5.27 2.06 -12.37
C ASN A 12 -4.23 1.58 -11.36
N ILE A 13 -4.61 1.36 -10.09
CA ILE A 13 -3.72 0.80 -9.07
C ILE A 13 -3.19 -0.57 -9.49
N LEU A 14 -4.08 -1.50 -9.85
CA LEU A 14 -3.67 -2.85 -10.29
C LEU A 14 -2.76 -2.84 -11.53
N ARG A 15 -3.00 -1.91 -12.46
CA ARG A 15 -2.11 -1.73 -13.62
C ARG A 15 -0.74 -1.22 -13.22
N GLN A 16 -0.65 -0.32 -12.24
CA GLN A 16 0.65 0.15 -11.75
C GLN A 16 1.38 -0.96 -11.00
N HIS A 17 0.68 -1.74 -10.16
CA HIS A 17 1.25 -2.93 -9.52
C HIS A 17 1.88 -3.88 -10.52
N GLN A 18 1.17 -4.20 -11.61
CA GLN A 18 1.70 -5.06 -12.67
C GLN A 18 2.99 -4.52 -13.30
N ARG A 19 3.16 -3.20 -13.38
CA ARG A 19 4.31 -2.55 -14.03
C ARG A 19 5.48 -2.31 -13.09
N LYS A 20 5.21 -2.17 -11.78
CA LYS A 20 6.17 -1.63 -10.80
C LYS A 20 6.56 -2.62 -9.72
N LEU A 21 5.73 -3.62 -9.42
CA LEU A 21 5.99 -4.56 -8.33
C LEU A 21 6.55 -5.89 -8.86
N PRO A 22 7.59 -6.45 -8.19
CA PRO A 22 7.99 -7.85 -8.36
C PRO A 22 6.83 -8.82 -8.09
N PHE A 23 6.93 -10.06 -8.60
CA PHE A 23 5.82 -11.02 -8.57
C PHE A 23 5.25 -11.26 -7.17
N ASP A 24 6.09 -11.54 -6.19
CA ASP A 24 5.65 -11.86 -4.82
C ASP A 24 5.02 -10.65 -4.12
N GLN A 25 5.62 -9.47 -4.28
CA GLN A 25 5.09 -8.22 -3.72
C GLN A 25 3.75 -7.85 -4.37
N LYS A 26 3.63 -8.05 -5.69
CA LYS A 26 2.39 -7.81 -6.43
C LYS A 26 1.26 -8.70 -5.94
N ALA A 27 1.52 -10.00 -5.75
CA ALA A 27 0.49 -10.94 -5.30
C ALA A 27 -0.13 -10.51 -3.97
N LEU A 28 0.73 -10.14 -3.01
CA LEU A 28 0.30 -9.62 -1.71
C LEU A 28 -0.45 -8.29 -1.84
N ALA A 29 0.11 -7.32 -2.57
CA ALA A 29 -0.48 -6.00 -2.73
C ALA A 29 -1.85 -6.07 -3.45
N ASP A 30 -1.97 -6.87 -4.51
CA ASP A 30 -3.22 -7.06 -5.25
C ASP A 30 -4.31 -7.68 -4.37
N ALA A 31 -3.95 -8.66 -3.52
CA ALA A 31 -4.89 -9.27 -2.58
C ALA A 31 -5.41 -8.25 -1.57
N TYR A 32 -4.53 -7.39 -1.06
CA TYR A 32 -4.89 -6.32 -0.14
C TYR A 32 -5.82 -5.29 -0.80
N VAL A 33 -5.45 -4.75 -1.97
CA VAL A 33 -6.29 -3.78 -2.71
C VAL A 33 -7.68 -4.36 -3.00
N LYS A 34 -7.74 -5.62 -3.48
CA LYS A 34 -9.02 -6.30 -3.73
C LYS A 34 -9.90 -6.38 -2.49
N LYS A 35 -9.31 -6.70 -1.34
CA LYS A 35 -10.03 -6.77 -0.07
C LYS A 35 -10.55 -5.39 0.33
N GLU A 36 -9.69 -4.38 0.37
CA GLU A 36 -10.06 -3.03 0.83
C GLU A 36 -11.16 -2.43 -0.05
N PHE A 37 -11.04 -2.50 -1.38
CA PHE A 37 -12.09 -2.00 -2.28
C PHE A 37 -13.40 -2.78 -2.16
N ARG A 38 -13.34 -4.09 -1.86
CA ARG A 38 -14.55 -4.90 -1.64
C ARG A 38 -15.24 -4.51 -0.33
N ASP A 39 -14.48 -4.38 0.74
CA ASP A 39 -14.99 -4.05 2.07
C ASP A 39 -15.59 -2.63 2.06
N HIS A 40 -14.95 -1.71 1.32
CA HIS A 40 -15.42 -0.33 1.17
C HIS A 40 -16.72 -0.19 0.36
N ARG A 41 -17.16 -1.21 -0.39
CA ARG A 41 -18.48 -1.18 -1.06
C ARG A 41 -19.65 -1.04 -0.10
N LYS A 42 -19.46 -1.43 1.17
CA LYS A 42 -20.47 -1.36 2.24
C LYS A 42 -20.15 -0.31 3.30
N ALA A 43 -19.13 0.52 3.09
CA ALA A 43 -18.75 1.55 4.05
C ALA A 43 -19.78 2.67 4.11
N ALA A 44 -19.88 3.32 5.28
CA ALA A 44 -20.72 4.49 5.46
C ALA A 44 -20.22 5.65 4.56
N PRO A 45 -21.13 6.50 4.03
CA PRO A 45 -20.77 7.57 3.10
C PRO A 45 -19.68 8.53 3.60
N GLU A 46 -19.63 8.77 4.91
CA GLU A 46 -18.63 9.62 5.57
C GLU A 46 -17.18 9.15 5.37
N TYR A 47 -16.95 7.85 5.24
CA TYR A 47 -15.61 7.30 5.03
C TYR A 47 -15.17 7.29 3.56
N VAL A 48 -16.11 7.47 2.62
CA VAL A 48 -15.84 7.31 1.18
C VAL A 48 -14.90 8.40 0.66
N THR A 49 -15.07 9.64 1.12
CA THR A 49 -14.23 10.76 0.66
C THR A 49 -12.78 10.59 1.13
N GLY A 50 -12.58 10.23 2.39
CA GLY A 50 -11.24 9.99 2.94
C GLY A 50 -10.56 8.79 2.27
N PHE A 51 -11.31 7.72 2.03
CA PHE A 51 -10.84 6.56 1.28
C PHE A 51 -10.39 6.95 -0.12
N MET A 52 -11.24 7.62 -0.90
CA MET A 52 -10.90 8.01 -2.27
C MET A 52 -9.64 8.88 -2.33
N LYS A 53 -9.51 9.86 -1.42
CA LYS A 53 -8.33 10.72 -1.33
C LYS A 53 -7.06 9.91 -1.05
N ALA A 54 -7.08 9.04 -0.05
CA ALA A 54 -5.91 8.24 0.32
C ALA A 54 -5.48 7.29 -0.81
N TRP A 55 -6.43 6.69 -1.52
CA TRP A 55 -6.13 5.79 -2.63
C TRP A 55 -5.68 6.51 -3.91
N ASP A 56 -6.14 7.75 -4.15
CA ASP A 56 -5.60 8.61 -5.21
C ASP A 56 -4.16 9.03 -4.90
N GLU A 57 -3.85 9.41 -3.65
CA GLU A 57 -2.49 9.70 -3.19
C GLU A 57 -1.57 8.48 -3.35
N TYR A 58 -2.04 7.29 -2.96
CA TYR A 58 -1.32 6.04 -3.17
C TYR A 58 -1.01 5.78 -4.64
N LEU A 59 -1.98 6.01 -5.54
CA LEU A 59 -1.77 5.86 -6.98
C LEU A 59 -0.70 6.83 -7.52
N VAL A 60 -0.65 8.06 -7.01
CA VAL A 60 0.39 9.05 -7.36
C VAL A 60 1.77 8.55 -6.93
N ILE A 61 1.87 8.04 -5.69
CA ILE A 61 3.12 7.50 -5.14
C ILE A 61 3.65 6.35 -6.02
N ILE A 62 2.84 5.34 -6.33
CA ILE A 62 3.29 4.21 -7.16
C ILE A 62 3.71 4.65 -8.57
N LYS A 63 3.04 5.67 -9.14
CA LYS A 63 3.41 6.19 -10.46
C LYS A 63 4.76 6.90 -10.47
N GLN A 64 5.02 7.70 -9.44
CA GLN A 64 6.22 8.54 -9.34
C GLN A 64 7.45 7.74 -8.91
N GLN A 65 7.28 6.71 -8.10
CA GLN A 65 8.40 5.93 -7.58
C GLN A 65 9.00 4.99 -8.64
N ALA A 66 10.33 4.95 -8.68
CA ALA A 66 11.09 3.99 -9.48
C ALA A 66 11.07 2.61 -8.82
N GLU A 67 11.31 2.58 -7.50
CA GLU A 67 11.29 1.38 -6.67
C GLU A 67 10.05 1.33 -5.78
N PRO A 68 9.53 0.14 -5.44
CA PRO A 68 8.43 0.01 -4.50
C PRO A 68 8.78 0.49 -3.10
N GLY A 69 7.95 1.39 -2.56
CA GLY A 69 8.03 1.81 -1.16
C GLY A 69 8.65 3.20 -0.99
N LYS A 70 8.44 3.80 0.18
CA LYS A 70 9.00 5.09 0.59
C LYS A 70 9.74 4.87 1.90
N ASP A 71 10.92 5.45 2.01
CA ASP A 71 11.59 5.54 3.31
C ASP A 71 10.74 6.34 4.28
N LEU A 72 10.67 5.86 5.52
CA LEU A 72 10.04 6.60 6.60
C LEU A 72 10.88 7.85 6.90
N SER A 73 10.24 9.00 6.89
CA SER A 73 10.85 10.24 7.37
C SER A 73 11.08 10.18 8.89
N GLU A 74 12.01 11.00 9.38
CA GLU A 74 12.27 11.13 10.82
C GLU A 74 11.00 11.48 11.61
N GLN A 75 10.13 12.32 11.05
CA GLN A 75 8.87 12.68 11.69
C GLN A 75 7.91 11.48 11.79
N GLU A 76 7.81 10.66 10.73
CA GLU A 76 6.99 9.45 10.73
C GLU A 76 7.53 8.43 11.76
N ILE A 77 8.85 8.29 11.89
CA ILE A 77 9.48 7.41 12.89
C ILE A 77 9.21 7.92 14.32
N GLN A 78 9.28 9.23 14.54
CA GLN A 78 9.02 9.81 15.87
C GLN A 78 7.59 9.60 16.35
N GLN A 79 6.61 9.56 15.43
CA GLN A 79 5.20 9.32 15.75
C GLN A 79 4.89 7.86 16.12
N LEU A 80 5.80 6.92 15.86
CA LEU A 80 5.61 5.51 16.22
C LEU A 80 5.71 5.31 17.74
N SER A 81 4.81 4.49 18.28
CA SER A 81 4.89 4.02 19.67
C SER A 81 6.14 3.17 19.90
N PRO A 82 6.61 2.99 21.15
CA PRO A 82 7.71 2.09 21.46
C PRO A 82 7.50 0.67 20.91
N GLU A 83 6.28 0.13 21.02
CA GLU A 83 5.95 -1.20 20.48
C GLU A 83 6.01 -1.24 18.96
N GLN A 84 5.51 -0.19 18.28
CA GLN A 84 5.57 -0.08 16.82
C GLN A 84 7.00 0.00 16.31
N LYS A 85 7.89 0.71 17.02
CA LYS A 85 9.33 0.74 16.71
C LYS A 85 9.97 -0.64 16.85
N LEU A 86 9.66 -1.38 17.92
CA LEU A 86 10.13 -2.76 18.10
C LEU A 86 9.60 -3.70 17.01
N GLN A 87 8.36 -3.51 16.57
CA GLN A 87 7.81 -4.30 15.47
C GLN A 87 8.48 -3.96 14.14
N LEU A 88 8.78 -2.69 13.90
CA LEU A 88 9.47 -2.25 12.70
C LEU A 88 10.88 -2.87 12.60
N GLU A 89 11.64 -2.88 13.70
CA GLU A 89 12.96 -3.53 13.73
C GLU A 89 12.86 -5.04 13.48
N ARG A 90 11.88 -5.73 14.08
CA ARG A 90 11.65 -7.16 13.82
C ARG A 90 11.34 -7.44 12.35
N LEU A 91 10.48 -6.63 11.73
CA LEU A 91 10.16 -6.77 10.31
C LEU A 91 11.40 -6.56 9.42
N LYS A 92 12.26 -5.60 9.79
CA LYS A 92 13.52 -5.34 9.07
C LYS A 92 14.47 -6.52 9.15
N GLU A 93 14.63 -7.12 10.34
CA GLU A 93 15.46 -8.32 10.53
C GLU A 93 14.93 -9.53 9.75
N GLU A 94 13.62 -9.75 9.75
CA GLU A 94 13.00 -10.86 9.01
C GLU A 94 13.17 -10.68 7.50
N ALA A 95 12.97 -9.46 6.99
CA ALA A 95 13.12 -9.15 5.57
C ALA A 95 14.56 -9.33 5.07
N THR A 96 15.56 -8.99 5.88
CA THR A 96 16.98 -9.19 5.53
C THR A 96 17.40 -10.66 5.62
N ARG A 97 16.91 -11.39 6.62
CA ARG A 97 17.15 -12.84 6.76
C ARG A 97 16.60 -13.62 5.56
N ASN A 98 15.39 -13.26 5.10
CA ASN A 98 14.75 -13.96 3.98
C ASN A 98 15.46 -13.70 2.64
N LYS A 99 16.10 -12.53 2.48
CA LYS A 99 16.97 -12.25 1.32
C LYS A 99 18.19 -13.18 1.27
N GLN A 100 18.84 -13.44 2.40
CA GLN A 100 20.02 -14.32 2.49
C GLN A 100 19.70 -15.81 2.29
N SER A 101 18.43 -16.21 2.45
CA SER A 101 18.01 -17.61 2.29
C SER A 101 17.59 -17.95 0.86
N ASN A 102 17.39 -16.93 0.01
CA ASN A 102 16.98 -17.07 -1.39
C ASN A 102 18.11 -16.76 -2.39
N GLU A 103 19.34 -16.57 -1.88
CA GLU A 103 20.61 -16.56 -2.65
C GLU A 103 21.38 -17.86 -2.42
#